data_AF-A0A286ATS2-F1
#
_entry.id   AF-A0A286ATS2-F1
#
_cell.length_a   1.000
_cell.length_b   1.000
_cell.length_c   1.000
_cell.angle_alpha   90.00
_cell.angle_beta   90.00
_cell.angle_gamma   90.00
#
_symmetry.space_group_name_H-M   'P 1'
#
loop_
_entity.id
_entity.type
_entity.pdbx_description
1 polymer ?
#
loop_
_entity_poly.entity_id
_entity_poly.type
_entity_poly.pdbx_seq_one_letter_code
_entity_poly.pdbx_strand_id
1 'polypeptide(L)'
;MNDYHMSPDGHEVAHYFEQCRLLAYPDPGSALFKALSAAGIDPYRITSVPAAFARLSGKPWTIGWGDTGPDVVPGLAITRAEADQRYARRMSGEFEPAVRRAVTVPLAQRQFDALVSIFYNCGVDALSKSTLVRLLNAGDTAGAAAQFPRWNLSGGKVLKGLDRRREAERLLFLGTDPKPAIAAALAKFP
;
A
#
# COMPACT_ATOMS: atom_id res chain seq x y z
N MET A 1 1.49 8.63 -25.50
CA MET A 1 1.91 7.86 -24.31
C MET A 1 0.87 6.78 -24.11
N ASN A 2 1.26 5.53 -23.91
CA ASN A 2 0.30 4.45 -23.63
C ASN A 2 -0.51 4.79 -22.38
N ASP A 3 -1.82 4.60 -22.45
CA ASP A 3 -2.75 4.89 -21.37
C ASP A 3 -2.77 3.70 -20.39
N TYR A 4 -1.70 3.51 -19.62
CA TYR A 4 -1.58 2.46 -18.62
C TYR A 4 -2.46 2.74 -17.38
N HIS A 5 -3.44 1.89 -17.17
CA HIS A 5 -4.14 1.80 -15.89
C HIS A 5 -3.68 0.55 -15.16
N MET A 6 -3.83 0.54 -13.84
CA MET A 6 -3.53 -0.65 -13.04
C MET A 6 -4.41 -1.80 -13.55
N SER A 7 -3.76 -2.89 -13.96
CA SER A 7 -4.45 -4.05 -14.52
C SER A 7 -4.99 -4.96 -13.41
N PRO A 8 -5.82 -5.98 -13.76
CA PRO A 8 -6.21 -7.02 -12.81
C PRO A 8 -5.03 -7.70 -12.10
N ASP A 9 -3.88 -7.85 -12.77
CA ASP A 9 -2.68 -8.45 -12.18
C ASP A 9 -2.12 -7.58 -11.06
N GLY A 10 -2.08 -6.26 -11.27
CA GLY A 10 -1.70 -5.29 -10.25
C GLY A 10 -2.64 -5.33 -9.06
N HIS A 11 -3.95 -5.29 -9.32
CA HIS A 11 -4.97 -5.37 -8.28
C HIS A 11 -4.87 -6.65 -7.47
N GLU A 12 -4.56 -7.78 -8.11
CA GLU A 12 -4.41 -9.07 -7.43
C GLU A 12 -3.26 -9.03 -6.42
N VAL A 13 -2.08 -8.52 -6.81
CA VAL A 13 -0.96 -8.36 -5.87
C VAL A 13 -1.28 -7.35 -4.77
N ALA A 14 -1.80 -6.17 -5.12
CA ALA A 14 -2.09 -5.13 -4.13
C ALA A 14 -3.13 -5.60 -3.10
N HIS A 15 -4.27 -6.12 -3.54
CA HIS A 15 -5.33 -6.60 -2.64
C HIS A 15 -4.93 -7.83 -1.82
N TYR A 16 -4.00 -8.66 -2.30
CA TYR A 16 -3.53 -9.81 -1.51
C TYR A 16 -2.81 -9.36 -0.23
N PHE A 17 -1.98 -8.31 -0.32
CA PHE A 17 -1.20 -7.82 0.81
C PHE A 17 -1.90 -6.73 1.63
N GLU A 18 -3.02 -6.20 1.15
CA GLU A 18 -3.87 -5.28 1.91
C GLU A 18 -4.99 -6.04 2.62
N GLN A 19 -5.25 -5.68 3.88
CA GLN A 19 -6.46 -6.16 4.57
C GLN A 19 -7.57 -5.12 4.43
N CYS A 20 -8.64 -5.45 3.70
CA CYS A 20 -9.81 -4.58 3.61
C CYS A 20 -10.51 -4.48 4.98
N ARG A 21 -10.59 -3.28 5.54
CA ARG A 21 -11.26 -2.99 6.82
C ARG A 21 -12.49 -2.12 6.58
N LEU A 22 -13.67 -2.71 6.78
CA LEU A 22 -14.95 -2.02 6.52
C LEU A 22 -15.38 -1.06 7.64
N LEU A 23 -14.63 -1.00 8.73
CA LEU A 23 -14.81 -0.06 9.83
C LEU A 23 -13.53 0.77 9.98
N ALA A 24 -13.67 2.09 10.10
CA ALA A 24 -12.55 2.98 10.31
C ALA A 24 -11.82 2.66 11.63
N TYR A 25 -10.49 2.62 11.57
CA TYR A 25 -9.63 2.35 12.72
C TYR A 25 -8.53 3.41 12.83
N PRO A 26 -8.04 3.68 14.05
CA PRO A 26 -6.97 4.65 14.24
C PRO A 26 -5.64 4.10 13.71
N ASP A 27 -4.71 4.98 13.29
CA ASP A 27 -3.39 4.56 12.82
C ASP A 27 -2.68 3.68 13.87
N PRO A 28 -2.12 2.50 13.50
CA PRO A 28 -1.45 1.61 14.45
C PRO A 28 -0.25 2.24 15.18
N GLY A 29 0.38 3.26 14.59
CA GLY A 29 1.44 4.06 15.20
C GLY A 29 0.95 5.14 16.16
N SER A 30 -0.34 5.50 16.12
CA SER A 30 -0.94 6.58 16.90
C SER A 30 -0.98 6.30 18.41
N ALA A 31 -1.08 7.37 19.20
CA ALA A 31 -1.18 7.28 20.65
C ALA A 31 -2.47 6.58 21.10
N LEU A 32 -3.59 6.85 20.39
CA LEU A 32 -4.87 6.23 20.69
C LEU A 32 -4.83 4.72 20.47
N PHE A 33 -4.32 4.26 19.33
CA PHE A 33 -4.26 2.82 19.02
C PHE A 33 -3.45 2.05 20.07
N LYS A 34 -2.29 2.60 20.46
CA LYS A 34 -1.42 1.99 21.49
C LYS A 34 -2.11 1.93 22.84
N ALA A 35 -2.79 2.99 23.26
CA ALA A 35 -3.48 3.04 24.55
C ALA A 35 -4.68 2.09 24.62
N LEU A 36 -5.48 2.01 23.55
CA LEU A 36 -6.58 1.03 23.44
C LEU A 36 -6.05 -0.41 23.53
N SER A 37 -5.00 -0.71 22.75
CA SER A 37 -4.36 -2.03 22.77
C SER A 37 -3.85 -2.41 24.17
N ALA A 38 -3.19 -1.48 24.86
CA ALA A 38 -2.70 -1.68 26.22
C ALA A 38 -3.83 -1.90 27.25
N ALA A 39 -5.01 -1.33 26.99
CA ALA A 39 -6.21 -1.53 27.81
C ALA A 39 -7.02 -2.78 27.43
N GLY A 40 -6.53 -3.62 26.51
CA GLY A 40 -7.23 -4.82 26.04
C GLY A 40 -8.44 -4.52 25.13
N ILE A 41 -8.55 -3.30 24.62
CA ILE A 41 -9.60 -2.90 23.68
C ILE A 41 -9.06 -3.05 22.26
N ASP A 42 -9.72 -3.86 21.45
CA ASP A 42 -9.35 -4.04 20.03
C ASP A 42 -9.60 -2.73 19.24
N PRO A 43 -8.54 -2.01 18.81
CA PRO A 43 -8.72 -0.74 18.12
C PRO A 43 -9.34 -0.89 16.73
N TYR A 44 -9.33 -2.09 16.15
CA TYR A 44 -9.95 -2.35 14.84
C TYR A 44 -11.47 -2.51 14.91
N ARG A 45 -12.06 -2.50 16.10
CA ARG A 45 -13.48 -2.76 16.33
C ARG A 45 -14.22 -1.63 17.02
N ILE A 46 -13.55 -0.50 17.27
CA ILE A 46 -14.19 0.64 17.92
C ILE A 46 -15.09 1.41 16.94
N THR A 47 -16.31 1.71 17.38
CA THR A 47 -17.24 2.59 16.64
C THR A 47 -17.23 4.02 17.16
N SER A 48 -16.57 4.27 18.29
CA SER A 48 -16.34 5.59 18.86
C SER A 48 -15.10 5.56 19.75
N VAL A 49 -14.49 6.72 19.98
CA VAL A 49 -13.37 6.83 20.93
C VAL A 49 -13.93 6.81 22.36
N PRO A 50 -13.58 5.83 23.22
CA PRO A 50 -14.09 5.80 24.58
C PRO A 50 -13.65 7.05 25.36
N ALA A 51 -14.51 7.58 26.23
CA ALA A 51 -14.29 8.85 26.93
C ALA A 51 -12.95 8.92 27.68
N ALA A 52 -12.49 7.79 28.25
CA ALA A 52 -11.20 7.67 28.92
C ALA A 52 -9.99 8.00 28.01
N PHE A 53 -10.15 7.91 26.69
CA PHE A 53 -9.10 8.15 25.69
C PHE A 53 -9.35 9.38 24.82
N ALA A 54 -10.35 10.22 25.13
CA ALA A 54 -10.80 11.31 24.27
C ALA A 54 -9.73 12.36 23.93
N ARG A 55 -8.64 12.44 24.72
CA ARG A 55 -7.50 13.36 24.48
C ARG A 55 -6.42 12.78 23.57
N LEU A 56 -6.49 11.49 23.21
CA LEU A 56 -5.49 10.83 22.38
C LEU A 56 -5.85 10.93 20.89
N SER A 57 -4.85 11.24 20.07
CA SER A 57 -5.02 11.24 18.62
C SER A 57 -4.93 9.82 18.07
N GLY A 58 -5.90 9.48 17.21
CA GLY A 58 -5.89 8.28 16.36
C GLY A 58 -5.53 8.55 14.90
N LYS A 59 -5.12 9.77 14.56
CA LYS A 59 -4.90 10.19 13.17
C LYS A 59 -3.58 9.61 12.59
N PRO A 60 -3.53 9.42 11.25
CA PRO A 60 -4.68 9.40 10.35
C PRO A 60 -5.61 8.22 10.67
N TRP A 61 -6.92 8.38 10.45
CA TRP A 61 -7.83 7.25 10.51
C TRP A 61 -7.83 6.54 9.17
N THR A 62 -7.97 5.21 9.20
CA THR A 62 -7.83 4.37 8.00
C THR A 62 -9.06 3.50 7.81
N ILE A 63 -9.50 3.32 6.55
CA ILE A 63 -10.65 2.46 6.18
C ILE A 63 -10.45 1.80 4.82
N GLY A 64 -11.26 0.80 4.50
CA GLY A 64 -11.25 0.07 3.24
C GLY A 64 -9.91 -0.60 3.00
N TRP A 65 -9.34 -0.36 1.82
CA TRP A 65 -8.05 -0.90 1.42
C TRP A 65 -6.83 -0.13 1.95
N GLY A 66 -7.01 0.84 2.86
CA GLY A 66 -5.94 1.73 3.33
C GLY A 66 -6.21 3.21 3.02
N ASP A 67 -7.46 3.61 2.83
CA ASP A 67 -7.85 5.00 2.59
C ASP A 67 -7.78 5.83 3.89
N THR A 68 -7.16 7.00 3.80
CA THR A 68 -6.95 7.95 4.91
C THR A 68 -7.52 9.34 4.60
N GLY A 69 -8.51 9.40 3.69
CA GLY A 69 -9.21 10.62 3.31
C GLY A 69 -9.77 11.41 4.52
N PRO A 70 -10.01 12.72 4.36
CA PRO A 70 -10.44 13.59 5.46
C PRO A 70 -11.83 13.25 6.03
N ASP A 71 -12.65 12.51 5.27
CA ASP A 71 -13.95 12.00 5.70
C ASP A 71 -13.86 10.68 6.49
N VAL A 72 -12.66 10.09 6.59
CA VAL A 72 -12.43 8.89 7.41
C VAL A 72 -12.32 9.29 8.87
N VAL A 73 -13.35 8.96 9.65
CA VAL A 73 -13.52 9.36 11.04
C VAL A 73 -13.97 8.18 11.91
N PRO A 74 -13.79 8.22 13.24
CA PRO A 74 -14.26 7.15 14.12
C PRO A 74 -15.74 6.84 13.89
N GLY A 75 -16.07 5.55 13.79
CA GLY A 75 -17.44 5.07 13.57
C GLY A 75 -17.87 5.00 12.11
N LEU A 76 -17.09 5.55 11.16
CA LEU A 76 -17.37 5.36 9.74
C LEU A 76 -17.29 3.87 9.40
N ALA A 77 -18.37 3.34 8.86
CA ALA A 77 -18.44 2.00 8.29
C ALA A 77 -18.83 2.09 6.82
N ILE A 78 -18.26 1.23 6.00
CA ILE A 78 -18.51 1.18 4.55
C ILE A 78 -18.77 -0.25 4.10
N THR A 79 -19.47 -0.39 2.98
CA THR A 79 -19.60 -1.64 2.24
C THR A 79 -18.31 -1.97 1.50
N ARG A 80 -18.17 -3.23 1.08
CA ARG A 80 -17.05 -3.65 0.22
C ARG A 80 -17.04 -2.88 -1.11
N ALA A 81 -18.20 -2.64 -1.69
CA ALA A 81 -18.30 -1.87 -2.93
C ALA A 81 -17.81 -0.43 -2.76
N GLU A 82 -18.14 0.23 -1.66
CA GLU A 82 -17.61 1.56 -1.34
C GLU A 82 -16.10 1.53 -1.10
N ALA A 83 -15.57 0.50 -0.42
CA ALA A 83 -14.12 0.33 -0.25
C ALA A 83 -13.40 0.20 -1.60
N ASP A 84 -13.92 -0.64 -2.50
CA ASP A 84 -13.38 -0.85 -3.84
C ASP A 84 -13.45 0.44 -4.69
N GLN A 85 -14.56 1.18 -4.61
CA GLN A 85 -14.69 2.49 -5.29
C GLN A 85 -13.72 3.54 -4.76
N ARG A 86 -13.52 3.61 -3.44
CA ARG A 86 -12.54 4.52 -2.82
C ARG A 86 -11.14 4.20 -3.31
N TYR A 87 -10.77 2.92 -3.28
CA TYR A 87 -9.48 2.46 -3.81
C TYR A 87 -9.30 2.82 -5.30
N ALA A 88 -10.28 2.53 -6.15
CA ALA A 88 -10.21 2.83 -7.59
C ALA A 88 -10.06 4.34 -7.88
N ARG A 89 -10.74 5.20 -7.11
CA ARG A 89 -10.56 6.66 -7.20
C ARG A 89 -9.14 7.08 -6.85
N ARG A 90 -8.54 6.48 -5.83
CA ARG A 90 -7.15 6.80 -5.44
C ARG A 90 -6.14 6.29 -6.46
N MET A 91 -6.33 5.09 -7.01
CA MET A 91 -5.46 4.58 -8.08
C MET A 91 -5.43 5.56 -9.26
N SER A 92 -6.60 5.90 -9.80
CA SER A 92 -6.69 6.77 -10.98
C SER A 92 -6.36 8.25 -10.69
N GLY A 93 -6.71 8.77 -9.52
CA GLY A 93 -6.51 10.19 -9.17
C GLY A 93 -5.13 10.52 -8.62
N GLU A 94 -4.49 9.59 -7.90
CA GLU A 94 -3.25 9.86 -7.15
C GLU A 94 -2.07 9.04 -7.66
N PHE A 95 -2.20 7.71 -7.68
CA PHE A 95 -1.04 6.81 -7.80
C PHE A 95 -0.63 6.51 -9.25
N GLU A 96 -1.58 6.23 -10.15
CA GLU A 96 -1.29 6.06 -11.58
C GLU A 96 -0.67 7.33 -12.18
N PRO A 97 -1.22 8.55 -11.95
CA PRO A 97 -0.59 9.77 -12.44
C PRO A 97 0.79 10.02 -11.81
N ALA A 98 0.99 9.64 -10.54
CA ALA A 98 2.29 9.78 -9.87
C ALA A 98 3.36 8.91 -10.52
N VAL A 99 3.06 7.65 -10.84
CA VAL A 99 3.99 6.76 -11.55
C VAL A 99 4.31 7.33 -12.93
N ARG A 100 3.30 7.79 -13.68
CA ARG A 100 3.48 8.38 -15.02
C ARG A 100 4.34 9.65 -14.99
N ARG A 101 4.27 10.44 -13.93
CA ARG A 101 5.14 11.63 -13.76
C ARG A 101 6.56 11.24 -13.35
N ALA A 102 6.71 10.20 -12.53
CA ALA A 102 8.00 9.80 -11.98
C ALA A 102 8.85 8.99 -12.99
N VAL A 103 8.21 8.20 -13.86
CA VAL A 103 8.89 7.31 -14.79
C VAL A 103 8.82 7.84 -16.22
N THR A 104 9.99 8.08 -16.82
CA THR A 104 10.14 8.73 -18.13
C THR A 104 10.47 7.77 -19.26
N VAL A 105 10.66 6.48 -18.95
CA VAL A 105 10.92 5.42 -19.93
C VAL A 105 9.65 4.61 -20.21
N PRO A 106 9.54 3.94 -21.38
CA PRO A 106 8.43 3.02 -21.64
C PRO A 106 8.40 1.89 -20.61
N LEU A 107 7.19 1.51 -20.19
CA LEU A 107 6.96 0.42 -19.26
C LEU A 107 6.13 -0.69 -19.91
N ALA A 108 6.41 -1.93 -19.52
CA ALA A 108 5.46 -3.03 -19.68
C ALA A 108 4.30 -2.87 -18.67
N GLN A 109 3.14 -3.45 -18.98
CA GLN A 109 1.95 -3.34 -18.11
C GLN A 109 2.24 -3.76 -16.66
N ARG A 110 2.89 -4.92 -16.45
CA ARG A 110 3.20 -5.41 -15.10
C ARG A 110 4.26 -4.60 -14.35
N GLN A 111 5.16 -3.92 -15.08
CA GLN A 111 6.07 -2.97 -14.46
C GLN A 111 5.30 -1.78 -13.91
N PHE A 112 4.36 -1.23 -14.70
CA PHE A 112 3.47 -0.17 -14.25
C PHE A 112 2.63 -0.61 -13.05
N ASP A 113 2.02 -1.80 -13.12
CA ASP A 113 1.20 -2.37 -12.04
C ASP A 113 1.98 -2.50 -10.72
N ALA A 114 3.19 -3.06 -10.77
CA ALA A 114 4.05 -3.21 -9.59
C ALA A 114 4.48 -1.87 -9.01
N LEU A 115 4.77 -0.87 -9.87
CA LEU A 115 5.09 0.48 -9.45
C LEU A 115 3.91 1.16 -8.77
N VAL A 116 2.69 1.05 -9.32
CA VAL A 116 1.49 1.61 -8.69
C VAL A 116 1.26 0.97 -7.32
N SER A 117 1.41 -0.36 -7.19
CA SER A 117 1.27 -1.06 -5.90
C SER A 117 2.26 -0.57 -4.84
N ILE A 118 3.55 -0.41 -5.18
CA ILE A 118 4.54 0.07 -4.21
C ILE A 118 4.38 1.56 -3.91
N PHE A 119 3.97 2.39 -4.90
CA PHE A 119 3.61 3.80 -4.69
C PHE A 119 2.42 3.96 -3.74
N TYR A 120 1.40 3.11 -3.89
CA TYR A 120 0.28 3.06 -2.96
C TYR A 120 0.74 2.79 -1.52
N ASN A 121 1.63 1.82 -1.35
CA ASN A 121 2.03 1.35 -0.02
C ASN A 121 3.08 2.23 0.68
N CYS A 122 4.04 2.76 -0.07
CA CYS A 122 5.18 3.51 0.49
C CYS A 122 5.06 5.03 0.33
N GLY A 123 4.07 5.49 -0.43
CA GLY A 123 3.84 6.90 -0.69
C GLY A 123 4.60 7.42 -1.91
N VAL A 124 3.94 8.36 -2.59
CA VAL A 124 4.41 8.97 -3.85
C VAL A 124 5.73 9.73 -3.65
N ASP A 125 5.78 10.64 -2.67
CA ASP A 125 6.91 11.56 -2.53
C ASP A 125 8.25 10.85 -2.30
N ALA A 126 8.23 9.79 -1.48
CA ALA A 126 9.42 9.02 -1.16
C ALA A 126 9.90 8.21 -2.37
N LEU A 127 8.99 7.59 -3.10
CA LEU A 127 9.35 6.76 -4.24
C LEU A 127 9.72 7.53 -5.48
N SER A 128 9.06 8.66 -5.78
CA SER A 128 9.35 9.46 -6.98
C SER A 128 10.82 9.92 -7.04
N LYS A 129 11.49 10.05 -5.90
CA LYS A 129 12.91 10.47 -5.79
C LYS A 129 13.85 9.30 -5.47
N SER A 130 13.35 8.07 -5.49
CA SER A 130 14.09 6.89 -5.05
C SER A 130 15.17 6.44 -6.03
N THR A 131 16.14 5.68 -5.53
CA THR A 131 17.08 4.93 -6.38
C THR A 131 16.35 3.98 -7.34
N LEU A 132 15.20 3.42 -6.95
CA LEU A 132 14.39 2.55 -7.81
C LEU A 132 13.99 3.29 -9.09
N VAL A 133 13.34 4.45 -8.95
CA VAL A 133 12.89 5.27 -10.09
C VAL A 133 14.08 5.80 -10.89
N ARG A 134 15.15 6.23 -10.22
CA ARG A 134 16.37 6.72 -10.89
C ARG A 134 17.02 5.65 -11.78
N LEU A 135 17.16 4.42 -11.29
CA LEU A 135 17.73 3.31 -12.07
C LEU A 135 16.81 2.95 -13.24
N LEU A 136 15.50 2.89 -13.01
CA LEU A 136 14.53 2.60 -14.06
C LEU A 136 14.57 3.63 -15.18
N ASN A 137 14.60 4.92 -14.86
CA ASN A 137 14.69 6.00 -15.85
C ASN A 137 16.03 6.02 -16.60
N ALA A 138 17.08 5.42 -16.03
CA ALA A 138 18.36 5.20 -16.72
C ALA A 138 18.35 3.95 -17.62
N GLY A 139 17.21 3.25 -17.73
CA GLY A 139 17.07 2.00 -18.48
C GLY A 139 17.53 0.75 -17.72
N ASP A 140 18.03 0.90 -16.48
CA ASP A 140 18.48 -0.21 -15.66
C ASP A 140 17.30 -0.89 -14.92
N THR A 141 16.56 -1.68 -15.69
CA THR A 141 15.40 -2.44 -15.17
C THR A 141 15.80 -3.44 -14.10
N ALA A 142 16.95 -4.11 -14.25
CA ALA A 142 17.42 -5.10 -13.29
C ALA A 142 17.84 -4.45 -11.97
N GLY A 143 18.58 -3.34 -12.04
CA GLY A 143 18.94 -2.54 -10.87
C GLY A 143 17.72 -1.95 -10.17
N ALA A 144 16.72 -1.47 -10.91
CA ALA A 144 15.45 -1.02 -10.35
C ALA A 144 14.72 -2.15 -9.61
N ALA A 145 14.63 -3.34 -10.20
CA ALA A 145 14.04 -4.51 -9.55
C ALA A 145 14.77 -4.88 -8.24
N ALA A 146 16.10 -4.75 -8.20
CA ALA A 146 16.88 -4.99 -6.99
C ALA A 146 16.62 -3.96 -5.86
N GLN A 147 15.94 -2.84 -6.13
CA GLN A 147 15.59 -1.86 -5.11
C GLN A 147 14.31 -2.19 -4.34
N PHE A 148 13.42 -3.03 -4.85
CA PHE A 148 12.15 -3.36 -4.16
C PHE A 148 12.34 -3.82 -2.70
N PRO A 149 13.27 -4.75 -2.37
CA PRO A 149 13.46 -5.21 -0.99
C PRO A 149 13.92 -4.13 0.00
N ARG A 150 14.38 -2.97 -0.48
CA ARG A 150 14.80 -1.84 0.38
C ARG A 150 13.62 -1.12 1.04
N TRP A 151 12.39 -1.38 0.57
CA TRP A 151 11.16 -0.73 1.00
C TRP A 151 10.35 -1.62 1.95
N ASN A 152 11.04 -2.14 2.98
CA ASN A 152 10.52 -3.15 3.92
C ASN A 152 10.49 -2.70 5.39
N LEU A 153 10.70 -1.41 5.64
CA LEU A 153 10.73 -0.83 6.99
C LEU A 153 9.42 -0.14 7.34
N SER A 154 8.99 -0.31 8.60
CA SER A 154 7.96 0.53 9.24
C SER A 154 8.38 0.84 10.67
N GLY A 155 8.30 2.11 11.08
CA GLY A 155 8.78 2.54 12.40
C GLY A 155 10.26 2.21 12.66
N GLY A 156 11.09 2.16 11.60
CA GLY A 156 12.50 1.78 11.68
C GLY A 156 12.79 0.28 11.82
N LYS A 157 11.76 -0.58 11.76
CA LYS A 157 11.91 -2.04 11.87
C LYS A 157 11.54 -2.73 10.57
N VAL A 158 12.29 -3.77 10.22
CA VAL A 158 11.95 -4.66 9.11
C VAL A 158 10.68 -5.42 9.47
N LEU A 159 9.70 -5.41 8.56
CA LEU A 159 8.47 -6.19 8.70
C LEU A 159 8.44 -7.30 7.66
N LYS A 160 8.34 -8.55 8.12
CA LYS A 160 8.22 -9.74 7.27
C LYS A 160 7.08 -9.68 6.26
N GLY A 161 5.96 -9.04 6.64
CA GLY A 161 4.84 -8.79 5.72
C GLY A 161 5.24 -7.90 4.54
N LEU A 162 6.09 -6.90 4.78
CA LEU A 162 6.63 -6.05 3.72
C LEU A 162 7.66 -6.80 2.87
N ASP A 163 8.51 -7.66 3.43
CA ASP A 163 9.43 -8.48 2.63
C ASP A 163 8.69 -9.32 1.59
N ARG A 164 7.60 -9.98 2.00
CA ARG A 164 6.73 -10.76 1.09
C ARG A 164 6.11 -9.86 0.02
N ARG A 165 5.55 -8.72 0.41
CA ARG A 165 4.93 -7.80 -0.55
C ARG A 165 5.93 -7.29 -1.57
N ARG A 166 7.10 -6.85 -1.13
CA ARG A 166 8.17 -6.33 -1.99
C ARG A 166 8.68 -7.39 -2.95
N GLU A 167 8.79 -8.64 -2.51
CA GLU A 167 9.17 -9.72 -3.42
C GLU A 167 8.10 -10.02 -4.46
N ALA A 168 6.83 -10.07 -4.08
CA ALA A 168 5.74 -10.29 -5.03
C ALA A 168 5.65 -9.17 -6.07
N GLU A 169 5.75 -7.91 -5.65
CA GLU A 169 5.79 -6.75 -6.55
C GLU A 169 7.03 -6.76 -7.44
N ARG A 170 8.20 -7.15 -6.92
CA ARG A 170 9.42 -7.31 -7.71
C ARG A 170 9.25 -8.38 -8.79
N LEU A 171 8.65 -9.52 -8.45
CA LEU A 171 8.41 -10.60 -9.40
C LEU A 171 7.39 -10.20 -10.47
N LEU A 172 6.33 -9.49 -10.08
CA LEU A 172 5.37 -8.89 -11.01
C LEU A 172 6.07 -7.90 -11.94
N PHE A 173 6.91 -7.01 -11.40
CA PHE A 173 7.70 -6.04 -12.16
C PHE A 173 8.61 -6.72 -13.19
N LEU A 174 9.14 -7.91 -12.87
CA LEU A 174 9.94 -8.73 -13.78
C LEU A 174 9.12 -9.58 -14.77
N GLY A 175 7.79 -9.42 -14.78
CA GLY A 175 6.89 -10.03 -15.75
C GLY A 175 6.17 -11.30 -15.29
N THR A 176 6.39 -11.74 -14.04
CA THR A 176 5.73 -12.93 -13.46
C THR A 176 4.23 -12.67 -13.30
N ASP A 177 3.40 -13.67 -13.58
CA ASP A 177 1.97 -13.62 -13.27
C ASP A 177 1.74 -13.41 -11.75
N PRO A 178 0.64 -12.73 -11.35
CA PRO A 178 0.43 -12.30 -9.98
C PRO A 178 0.36 -13.45 -8.96
N LYS A 179 -0.38 -14.52 -9.27
CA LYS A 179 -0.52 -15.69 -8.36
C LYS A 179 0.81 -16.39 -8.11
N PRO A 180 1.61 -16.78 -9.14
CA PRO A 180 2.96 -17.29 -8.92
C PRO A 180 3.87 -16.32 -8.17
N ALA A 181 3.80 -15.02 -8.45
CA ALA A 181 4.61 -14.02 -7.77
C ALA A 181 4.32 -13.99 -6.26
N ILE A 182 3.04 -13.97 -5.88
CA ILE A 182 2.59 -14.05 -4.48
C ILE A 182 3.07 -15.35 -3.83
N ALA A 183 2.83 -16.50 -4.48
CA ALA A 183 3.20 -17.80 -3.94
C ALA A 183 4.72 -17.92 -3.70
N ALA A 184 5.54 -17.47 -4.66
CA ALA A 184 6.99 -17.47 -4.54
C ALA A 184 7.47 -16.55 -3.41
N ALA A 185 6.85 -15.37 -3.26
CA ALA A 185 7.18 -14.46 -2.16
C ALA A 185 6.87 -15.05 -0.77
N LEU A 186 5.74 -15.73 -0.64
CA LEU A 186 5.37 -16.43 0.59
C LEU A 186 6.32 -17.58 0.91
N ALA A 187 6.72 -18.35 -0.11
CA ALA A 187 7.67 -19.44 0.04
C ALA A 187 9.07 -18.96 0.44
N LYS A 188 9.50 -17.81 -0.09
CA LYS A 188 10.81 -17.20 0.22
C LYS A 188 10.88 -16.67 1.65
N PHE A 189 9.76 -16.18 2.18
CA PHE A 189 9.67 -15.61 3.53
C PHE A 189 8.56 -16.31 4.34
N PRO A 190 8.74 -17.59 4.71
CA PRO A 190 7.73 -18.39 5.40
C PRO A 190 7.49 -17.86 6.81
#